data_AF-A0A847JXN9-F1
#
_entry.id   AF-A0A847JXN9-F1
#
_cell.length_a   1.000
_cell.length_b   1.000
_cell.length_c   1.000
_cell.angle_alpha   90.00
_cell.angle_beta   90.00
_cell.angle_gamma   90.00
#
_symmetry.space_group_name_H-M   'P 1'
#
loop_
_entity.id
_entity.type
_entity.pdbx_description
1 polymer ?
#
loop_
_entity_poly.entity_id
_entity_poly.type
_entity_poly.pdbx_seq_one_letter_code
_entity_poly.pdbx_strand_id
1 'polypeptide(L)'
;MVLAGLLATALCSAFLQAPEPAPHRSVNARDFGAKGDGIADDTAAIQQALDSIKGASGVVHLPAGQYRIKGTLVVPDGGTLLGEGARWENGATQIVIRDPGFPAVRLLHAAGVKGLCLSYPDNRDNVKPKEYPPAILLGGINPAVENIHFDCAWDGVSTVPGISTGQALFRNLTGHIHNVGMHLSGIRDIVRVENVHWFVGGSPIDETAYYRNNRVGFRLGDVDGFIMSKCFIIGAKTFLHQLPHKDTTDGSKQPAHSLNIHVDQCWIEDVENGFIFEGTSGFVIESTNILVRKGGMGVKVDADNLFYNAVITGTQIRPFADPIRGIEFAVRNPHPRNRLSVADCQVDLGAPALRLSPTAVRANIHDNHFVSAVGMPAILIEEGADLFTITNNILASEEPIRDLTGPAARKTITGNLTEGR
;
A
#
# COMPACT_ATOMS: atom_id res chain seq x y z
N MET A 1 -31.92 65.66 50.50
CA MET A 1 -32.13 65.03 49.18
C MET A 1 -30.82 65.07 48.43
N VAL A 2 -30.16 63.92 48.33
CA VAL A 2 -28.90 63.73 47.59
C VAL A 2 -29.27 63.20 46.21
N LEU A 3 -28.75 63.81 45.14
CA LEU A 3 -28.82 63.24 43.79
C LEU A 3 -27.39 62.90 43.36
N ALA A 4 -27.11 61.60 43.23
CA ALA A 4 -25.84 61.06 42.79
C ALA A 4 -25.78 61.05 41.24
N GLY A 5 -24.73 61.61 40.67
CA GLY A 5 -24.39 61.47 39.25
C GLY A 5 -23.52 60.24 39.02
N LEU A 6 -23.99 59.30 38.19
CA LEU A 6 -23.31 58.07 37.83
C LEU A 6 -22.31 58.36 36.69
N LEU A 7 -21.01 58.17 36.93
CA LEU A 7 -20.00 58.03 35.88
C LEU A 7 -20.16 56.66 35.22
N ALA A 8 -20.49 56.61 33.93
CA ALA A 8 -20.39 55.39 33.13
C ALA A 8 -18.99 55.31 32.53
N THR A 9 -18.18 54.39 33.05
CA THR A 9 -16.87 54.01 32.52
C THR A 9 -17.05 53.26 31.19
N ALA A 10 -16.48 53.78 30.12
CA ALA A 10 -16.40 53.09 28.84
C ALA A 10 -15.38 51.94 28.93
N LEU A 11 -15.86 50.70 29.02
CA LEU A 11 -15.06 49.50 28.83
C LEU A 11 -14.71 49.37 27.34
N CYS A 12 -13.51 49.80 26.98
CA CYS A 12 -12.92 49.52 25.67
C CYS A 12 -12.65 48.01 25.58
N SER A 13 -13.48 47.29 24.83
CA SER A 13 -13.24 45.89 24.50
C SER A 13 -12.08 45.82 23.52
N ALA A 14 -10.89 45.50 24.00
CA ALA A 14 -9.81 45.07 23.13
C ALA A 14 -10.22 43.72 22.53
N PHE A 15 -10.67 43.74 21.28
CA PHE A 15 -10.75 42.52 20.48
C PHE A 15 -9.34 41.94 20.41
N LEU A 16 -9.11 40.77 21.02
CA LEU A 16 -7.95 39.94 20.66
C LEU A 16 -8.14 39.59 19.18
N GLN A 17 -7.44 40.32 18.32
CA GLN A 17 -7.31 39.98 16.92
C GLN A 17 -6.67 38.59 16.87
N ALA A 18 -7.35 37.62 16.25
CA ALA A 18 -6.77 36.32 16.01
C ALA A 18 -5.40 36.52 15.33
N PRO A 19 -4.36 35.75 15.70
CA PRO A 19 -3.07 35.87 15.04
C PRO A 19 -3.27 35.78 13.54
N GLU A 20 -2.72 36.74 12.81
CA GLU A 20 -2.77 36.74 11.35
C GLU A 20 -2.25 35.37 10.87
N PRO A 21 -2.96 34.69 9.95
CA PRO A 21 -2.48 33.42 9.42
C PRO A 21 -1.04 33.62 8.92
N ALA A 22 -0.15 32.69 9.29
CA ALA A 22 1.26 32.77 8.90
C ALA A 22 1.33 32.99 7.37
N PRO A 23 2.17 33.94 6.90
CA PRO A 23 2.21 34.28 5.47
C PRO A 23 2.55 33.04 4.65
N HIS A 24 1.68 32.69 3.70
CA HIS A 24 1.92 31.58 2.78
C HIS A 24 3.08 31.95 1.85
N ARG A 25 4.22 31.26 1.97
CA ARG A 25 5.41 31.55 1.16
C ARG A 25 5.39 30.72 -0.12
N SER A 26 5.61 31.35 -1.27
CA SER A 26 5.83 30.66 -2.55
C SER A 26 7.16 31.16 -3.12
N VAL A 27 8.08 30.23 -3.37
CA VAL A 27 9.43 30.54 -3.85
C VAL A 27 9.84 29.59 -4.98
N ASN A 28 10.71 30.04 -5.88
CA ASN A 28 11.23 29.22 -6.97
C ASN A 28 12.65 28.74 -6.66
N ALA A 29 12.94 27.45 -6.82
CA ALA A 29 14.29 26.91 -6.57
C ALA A 29 15.38 27.57 -7.45
N ARG A 30 15.03 28.11 -8.62
CA ARG A 30 15.97 28.84 -9.50
C ARG A 30 16.45 30.16 -8.87
N ASP A 31 15.63 30.79 -8.03
CA ASP A 31 16.02 32.02 -7.31
C ASP A 31 17.13 31.74 -6.27
N PHE A 32 17.30 30.46 -5.90
CA PHE A 32 18.36 29.97 -5.02
C PHE A 32 19.53 29.33 -5.78
N GLY A 33 19.53 29.44 -7.12
CA GLY A 33 20.62 28.99 -7.98
C GLY A 33 20.49 27.56 -8.53
N ALA A 34 19.32 26.91 -8.38
CA ALA A 34 19.09 25.60 -8.99
C ALA A 34 19.06 25.74 -10.52
N LYS A 35 19.86 24.94 -11.23
CA LYS A 35 20.00 25.04 -12.68
C LYS A 35 18.96 24.20 -13.42
N GLY A 36 18.73 22.96 -12.97
CA GLY A 36 17.84 22.04 -13.66
C GLY A 36 18.36 21.58 -15.03
N ASP A 37 19.69 21.52 -15.20
CA ASP A 37 20.37 21.18 -16.46
C ASP A 37 20.77 19.69 -16.60
N GLY A 38 20.48 18.88 -15.58
CA GLY A 38 20.81 17.45 -15.50
C GLY A 38 22.28 17.15 -15.18
N ILE A 39 23.12 18.17 -15.06
CA ILE A 39 24.57 18.05 -14.90
C ILE A 39 25.01 18.59 -13.54
N ALA A 40 24.65 19.83 -13.23
CA ALA A 40 25.01 20.50 -11.98
C ALA A 40 24.35 19.84 -10.77
N ASP A 41 25.05 19.85 -9.64
CA ASP A 41 24.49 19.41 -8.38
C ASP A 41 23.59 20.52 -7.81
N ASP A 42 22.28 20.31 -7.90
CA ASP A 42 21.27 21.28 -7.48
C ASP A 42 20.85 21.09 -5.99
N THR A 43 21.46 20.12 -5.28
CA THR A 43 21.06 19.76 -3.91
C THR A 43 21.03 20.97 -2.97
N ALA A 44 22.12 21.74 -2.93
CA ALA A 44 22.25 22.87 -2.00
C ALA A 44 21.27 24.00 -2.33
N ALA A 45 21.05 24.29 -3.62
CA ALA A 45 20.14 25.34 -4.05
C ALA A 45 18.68 24.99 -3.72
N ILE A 46 18.26 23.76 -4.02
CA ILE A 46 16.90 23.30 -3.72
C ILE A 46 16.67 23.24 -2.21
N GLN A 47 17.66 22.75 -1.44
CA GLN A 47 17.54 22.72 0.02
C GLN A 47 17.47 24.12 0.62
N GLN A 48 18.21 25.11 0.10
CA GLN A 48 18.08 26.51 0.54
C GLN A 48 16.69 27.07 0.27
N ALA A 49 16.08 26.74 -0.88
CA ALA A 49 14.71 27.13 -1.19
C ALA A 49 13.72 26.52 -0.17
N LEU A 50 13.86 25.23 0.14
CA LEU A 50 13.05 24.54 1.16
C LEU A 50 13.28 25.12 2.56
N ASP A 51 14.51 25.47 2.89
CA ASP A 51 14.86 26.06 4.17
C ASP A 51 14.26 27.46 4.34
N SER A 52 14.10 28.21 3.24
CA SER A 52 13.49 29.55 3.26
C SER A 52 12.01 29.57 3.66
N ILE A 53 11.31 28.44 3.55
CA ILE A 53 9.90 28.31 3.94
C ILE A 53 9.71 27.69 5.34
N LYS A 54 10.79 27.35 6.07
CA LYS A 54 10.69 26.84 7.45
C LYS A 54 9.92 27.80 8.36
N GLY A 55 9.07 27.24 9.22
CA GLY A 55 8.27 28.00 10.20
C GLY A 55 7.05 28.72 9.60
N ALA A 56 6.78 28.52 8.30
CA ALA A 56 5.58 28.97 7.62
C ALA A 56 5.02 27.83 6.76
N SER A 57 3.72 27.85 6.47
CA SER A 57 3.19 27.03 5.39
C SER A 57 3.66 27.61 4.06
N GLY A 58 4.18 26.79 3.15
CA GLY A 58 4.72 27.32 1.90
C GLY A 58 5.02 26.27 0.83
N VAL A 59 5.29 26.76 -0.37
CA VAL A 59 5.53 25.97 -1.58
C VAL A 59 6.87 26.38 -2.21
N VAL A 60 7.73 25.39 -2.45
CA VAL A 60 8.90 25.53 -3.32
C VAL A 60 8.54 24.98 -4.69
N HIS A 61 8.55 25.85 -5.69
CA HIS A 61 8.37 25.48 -7.09
C HIS A 61 9.69 24.98 -7.66
N LEU A 62 9.64 23.84 -8.34
CA LEU A 62 10.74 23.23 -9.08
C LEU A 62 10.32 23.20 -10.57
N PRO A 63 10.67 24.24 -11.36
CA PRO A 63 10.23 24.36 -12.75
C PRO A 63 10.65 23.19 -13.63
N ALA A 64 10.18 23.13 -14.87
CA ALA A 64 10.61 22.12 -15.82
C ALA A 64 12.15 22.11 -15.97
N GLY A 65 12.75 20.93 -15.85
CA GLY A 65 14.19 20.73 -15.79
C GLY A 65 14.59 19.39 -15.17
N GLN A 66 15.87 19.06 -15.28
CA GLN A 66 16.48 17.88 -14.66
C GLN A 66 17.40 18.33 -13.53
N TYR A 67 17.04 18.03 -12.29
CA TYR A 67 17.74 18.48 -11.10
C TYR A 67 18.52 17.31 -10.51
N ARG A 68 19.83 17.26 -10.77
CA ARG A 68 20.67 16.22 -10.17
C ARG A 68 20.86 16.54 -8.69
N ILE A 69 20.65 15.54 -7.84
CA ILE A 69 20.93 15.63 -6.41
C ILE A 69 21.96 14.58 -5.96
N LYS A 70 22.68 14.90 -4.90
CA LYS A 70 23.66 14.03 -4.22
C LYS A 70 23.38 13.87 -2.72
N GLY A 71 22.24 14.37 -2.25
CA GLY A 71 21.78 14.23 -0.87
C GLY A 71 20.28 14.39 -0.77
N THR A 72 19.72 14.00 0.38
CA THR A 72 18.28 14.08 0.66
C THR A 72 17.80 15.53 0.67
N LEU A 73 16.70 15.79 -0.04
CA LEU A 73 15.93 17.02 0.08
C LEU A 73 14.93 16.87 1.23
N VAL A 74 15.08 17.68 2.27
CA VAL A 74 14.18 17.67 3.44
C VAL A 74 13.12 18.74 3.26
N VAL A 75 11.87 18.33 3.07
CA VAL A 75 10.71 19.23 3.01
C VAL A 75 10.27 19.53 4.44
N PRO A 76 10.31 20.80 4.88
CA PRO A 76 10.04 21.15 6.27
C PRO A 76 8.56 21.03 6.62
N ASP A 77 8.24 21.18 7.91
CA ASP A 77 6.87 21.11 8.40
C ASP A 77 5.94 22.09 7.65
N GLY A 78 4.79 21.61 7.18
CA GLY A 78 3.83 22.39 6.40
C GLY A 78 4.30 22.86 5.02
N GLY A 79 5.51 22.47 4.59
CA GLY A 79 6.09 22.81 3.30
C GLY A 79 5.67 21.86 2.18
N THR A 80 5.67 22.34 0.94
CA THR A 80 5.46 21.51 -0.26
C THR A 80 6.56 21.72 -1.28
N LEU A 81 7.14 20.64 -1.80
CA LEU A 81 7.96 20.66 -3.02
C LEU A 81 7.06 20.35 -4.24
N LEU A 82 6.96 21.27 -5.19
CA LEU A 82 6.03 21.20 -6.31
C LEU A 82 6.76 21.29 -7.67
N GLY A 83 6.68 20.22 -8.46
CA GLY A 83 7.10 20.22 -9.87
C GLY A 83 5.99 20.63 -10.84
N GLU A 84 6.35 20.76 -12.12
CA GLU A 84 5.47 21.19 -13.21
C GLU A 84 4.85 20.02 -14.01
N GLY A 85 5.05 18.77 -13.58
CA GLY A 85 4.37 17.61 -14.15
C GLY A 85 5.20 16.34 -14.13
N ALA A 86 4.60 15.27 -13.62
CA ALA A 86 5.10 13.91 -13.72
C ALA A 86 4.35 13.15 -14.83
N ARG A 87 5.08 12.49 -15.72
CA ARG A 87 4.54 11.55 -16.70
C ARG A 87 5.55 10.44 -16.94
N TRP A 88 5.03 9.25 -17.28
CA TRP A 88 5.83 8.05 -17.55
C TRP A 88 6.92 8.30 -18.59
N GLU A 89 6.55 8.97 -19.68
CA GLU A 89 7.45 9.39 -20.73
C GLU A 89 7.61 10.90 -20.63
N ASN A 90 8.82 11.36 -20.34
CA ASN A 90 9.19 12.77 -20.47
C ASN A 90 8.66 13.73 -19.37
N GLY A 91 8.67 13.33 -18.08
CA GLY A 91 8.32 14.21 -16.96
C GLY A 91 8.95 15.61 -17.08
N ALA A 92 8.15 16.67 -16.89
CA ALA A 92 8.60 18.05 -17.07
C ALA A 92 9.65 18.43 -16.02
N THR A 93 9.38 18.06 -14.77
CA THR A 93 10.32 18.20 -13.65
C THR A 93 10.84 16.82 -13.25
N GLN A 94 12.16 16.64 -13.28
CA GLN A 94 12.80 15.40 -12.87
C GLN A 94 13.86 15.69 -11.81
N ILE A 95 13.80 14.98 -10.69
CA ILE A 95 14.92 14.88 -9.76
C ILE A 95 15.71 13.64 -10.16
N VAL A 96 17.01 13.81 -10.43
CA VAL A 96 17.89 12.76 -10.93
C VAL A 96 18.81 12.28 -9.83
N ILE A 97 18.71 10.99 -9.49
CA ILE A 97 19.47 10.31 -8.44
C ILE A 97 20.39 9.28 -9.11
N ARG A 98 21.69 9.55 -9.10
CA ARG A 98 22.72 8.63 -9.64
C ARG A 98 23.39 7.82 -8.55
N ASP A 99 23.71 8.50 -7.45
CA ASP A 99 24.51 7.97 -6.35
C ASP A 99 23.59 7.29 -5.31
N PRO A 100 23.86 6.03 -4.89
CA PRO A 100 23.10 5.38 -3.83
C PRO A 100 23.43 5.97 -2.45
N GLY A 101 22.63 5.59 -1.44
CA GLY A 101 22.95 5.87 -0.03
C GLY A 101 22.10 6.96 0.65
N PHE A 102 21.15 7.58 -0.06
CA PHE A 102 20.20 8.52 0.55
C PHE A 102 18.79 8.41 -0.07
N PRO A 103 17.73 8.67 0.71
CA PRO A 103 16.40 8.95 0.18
C PRO A 103 16.41 10.24 -0.64
N ALA A 104 15.70 10.30 -1.77
CA ALA A 104 15.64 11.51 -2.59
C ALA A 104 14.92 12.65 -1.85
N VAL A 105 13.75 12.35 -1.28
CA VAL A 105 12.92 13.33 -0.55
C VAL A 105 12.57 12.78 0.83
N ARG A 106 12.72 13.60 1.87
CA ARG A 106 12.20 13.33 3.21
C ARG A 106 11.12 14.32 3.56
N LEU A 107 9.94 13.83 3.94
CA LEU A 107 8.79 14.64 4.34
C LEU A 107 8.68 14.71 5.87
N LEU A 108 8.63 15.91 6.45
CA LEU A 108 8.34 16.10 7.87
C LEU A 108 6.83 16.24 8.13
N HIS A 109 6.42 16.89 9.21
CA HIS A 109 5.01 16.98 9.61
C HIS A 109 4.19 17.85 8.65
N ALA A 110 3.04 17.37 8.18
CA ALA A 110 2.20 18.08 7.22
C ALA A 110 2.93 18.49 5.91
N ALA A 111 4.04 17.83 5.58
CA ALA A 111 4.86 18.16 4.41
C ALA A 111 4.36 17.43 3.15
N GLY A 112 4.58 18.04 1.98
CA GLY A 112 4.12 17.54 0.70
C GLY A 112 5.20 17.46 -0.38
N VAL A 113 5.05 16.50 -1.30
CA VAL A 113 5.77 16.48 -2.58
C VAL A 113 4.82 16.16 -3.72
N LYS A 114 4.88 16.95 -4.80
CA LYS A 114 3.86 16.92 -5.84
C LYS A 114 4.43 17.12 -7.25
N GLY A 115 3.91 16.37 -8.23
CA GLY A 115 4.02 16.73 -9.65
C GLY A 115 5.42 16.62 -10.26
N LEU A 116 6.23 15.65 -9.84
CA LEU A 116 7.58 15.45 -10.36
C LEU A 116 7.94 13.97 -10.55
N CYS A 117 8.99 13.73 -11.34
CA CYS A 117 9.59 12.41 -11.48
C CYS A 117 10.82 12.26 -10.57
N LEU A 118 10.97 11.09 -9.96
CA LEU A 118 12.18 10.64 -9.28
C LEU A 118 12.87 9.60 -10.18
N SER A 119 13.96 9.99 -10.84
CA SER A 119 14.65 9.17 -11.85
C SER A 119 15.97 8.60 -11.35
N TYR A 120 16.14 7.30 -11.55
CA TYR A 120 17.32 6.51 -11.20
C TYR A 120 17.94 5.94 -12.48
N PRO A 121 18.57 6.78 -13.33
CA PRO A 121 19.01 6.39 -14.67
C PRO A 121 20.04 5.26 -14.67
N ASP A 122 20.79 5.11 -13.58
CA ASP A 122 21.85 4.11 -13.43
C ASP A 122 21.35 2.79 -12.82
N ASN A 123 20.02 2.61 -12.70
CA ASN A 123 19.34 1.46 -12.10
C ASN A 123 18.35 0.75 -13.07
N ARG A 124 18.64 0.76 -14.37
CA ARG A 124 17.76 0.19 -15.41
C ARG A 124 17.99 -1.30 -15.71
N ASP A 125 19.03 -1.92 -15.15
CA ASP A 125 19.30 -3.35 -15.27
C ASP A 125 18.37 -4.12 -14.33
N ASN A 126 17.44 -4.87 -14.91
CA ASN A 126 16.47 -5.65 -14.14
C ASN A 126 17.04 -6.98 -13.66
N VAL A 127 18.13 -7.50 -14.22
CA VAL A 127 18.75 -8.74 -13.74
C VAL A 127 19.52 -8.48 -12.45
N LYS A 128 20.23 -7.35 -12.40
CA LYS A 128 21.06 -6.94 -11.25
C LYS A 128 20.82 -5.48 -10.87
N PRO A 129 19.59 -5.13 -10.42
CA PRO A 129 19.32 -3.80 -9.94
C PRO A 129 20.19 -3.47 -8.74
N LYS A 130 20.54 -2.18 -8.61
CA LYS A 130 21.25 -1.62 -7.48
C LYS A 130 20.24 -1.25 -6.39
N GLU A 131 20.62 -1.50 -5.15
CA GLU A 131 19.85 -1.07 -4.00
C GLU A 131 20.02 0.43 -3.77
N TYR A 132 18.89 1.12 -3.55
CA TYR A 132 18.83 2.51 -3.13
C TYR A 132 17.93 2.59 -1.89
N PRO A 133 18.15 3.54 -0.97
CA PRO A 133 17.12 3.85 0.02
C PRO A 133 15.80 4.26 -0.64
N PRO A 134 14.68 4.24 0.10
CA PRO A 134 13.38 4.66 -0.39
C PRO A 134 13.44 6.03 -1.06
N ALA A 135 12.83 6.18 -2.23
CA ALA A 135 12.83 7.43 -2.97
C ALA A 135 12.16 8.55 -2.15
N ILE A 136 11.10 8.22 -1.41
CA ILE A 136 10.44 9.12 -0.47
C ILE A 136 10.42 8.50 0.93
N LEU A 137 10.98 9.20 1.90
CA LEU A 137 11.00 8.80 3.31
C LEU A 137 10.05 9.68 4.14
N LEU A 138 9.10 9.06 4.82
CA LEU A 138 8.08 9.73 5.62
C LEU A 138 8.55 9.86 7.08
N GLY A 139 8.71 11.10 7.53
CA GLY A 139 9.27 11.44 8.84
C GLY A 139 8.35 12.29 9.72
N GLY A 140 7.06 12.38 9.41
CA GLY A 140 6.07 13.10 10.22
C GLY A 140 4.63 12.72 9.87
N ILE A 141 3.68 13.18 10.71
CA ILE A 141 2.24 12.93 10.55
C ILE A 141 1.65 13.83 9.44
N ASN A 142 0.60 13.35 8.78
CA ASN A 142 -0.14 14.02 7.70
C ASN A 142 0.69 14.39 6.45
N PRO A 143 1.61 13.55 5.96
CA PRO A 143 2.34 13.85 4.73
C PRO A 143 1.45 13.66 3.50
N ALA A 144 1.75 14.39 2.41
CA ALA A 144 1.08 14.24 1.13
C ALA A 144 2.07 13.92 0.00
N VAL A 145 1.85 12.81 -0.71
CA VAL A 145 2.61 12.43 -1.90
C VAL A 145 1.63 12.33 -3.06
N GLU A 146 1.76 13.23 -4.03
CA GLU A 146 0.74 13.37 -5.09
C GLU A 146 1.37 13.51 -6.48
N ASN A 147 0.85 12.78 -7.48
CA ASN A 147 1.30 12.91 -8.88
C ASN A 147 2.82 12.71 -9.03
N ILE A 148 3.34 11.58 -8.54
CA ILE A 148 4.78 11.26 -8.62
C ILE A 148 4.99 10.12 -9.60
N HIS A 149 6.01 10.28 -10.46
CA HIS A 149 6.50 9.21 -11.31
C HIS A 149 7.83 8.64 -10.79
N PHE A 150 7.91 7.34 -10.55
CA PHE A 150 9.15 6.65 -10.19
C PHE A 150 9.76 6.00 -11.44
N ASP A 151 10.98 6.38 -11.81
CA ASP A 151 11.74 5.76 -12.91
C ASP A 151 12.90 4.94 -12.32
N CYS A 152 12.67 3.62 -12.22
CA CYS A 152 13.66 2.63 -11.77
C CYS A 152 14.15 2.80 -10.33
N ALA A 153 13.29 3.28 -9.43
CA ALA A 153 13.60 3.35 -8.00
C ALA A 153 13.75 1.94 -7.39
N TRP A 154 14.55 1.81 -6.33
CA TRP A 154 14.61 0.56 -5.56
C TRP A 154 13.33 0.37 -4.75
N ASP A 155 13.12 1.25 -3.77
CA ASP A 155 11.89 1.37 -2.98
C ASP A 155 11.23 2.73 -3.28
N GLY A 156 9.90 2.75 -3.39
CA GLY A 156 9.14 3.97 -3.71
C GLY A 156 8.97 4.88 -2.48
N VAL A 157 8.10 4.49 -1.56
CA VAL A 157 7.78 5.24 -0.34
C VAL A 157 7.98 4.37 0.90
N SER A 158 8.61 4.89 1.95
CA SER A 158 8.74 4.17 3.22
C SER A 158 8.51 5.07 4.43
N THR A 159 8.03 4.49 5.52
CA THR A 159 8.03 5.14 6.84
C THR A 159 9.39 5.05 7.51
N VAL A 160 9.66 5.97 8.44
CA VAL A 160 10.78 5.86 9.39
C VAL A 160 10.35 4.99 10.58
N PRO A 161 11.11 3.95 10.96
CA PRO A 161 10.78 3.13 12.13
C PRO A 161 10.61 3.94 13.41
N GLY A 162 9.49 3.71 14.11
CA GLY A 162 9.15 4.40 15.36
C GLY A 162 8.56 5.81 15.21
N ILE A 163 8.42 6.33 13.99
CA ILE A 163 7.77 7.61 13.71
C ILE A 163 6.40 7.34 13.07
N SER A 164 5.32 7.77 13.74
CA SER A 164 3.99 7.70 13.14
C SER A 164 3.89 8.68 11.97
N THR A 165 3.39 8.18 10.85
CA THR A 165 3.08 8.96 9.64
C THR A 165 1.60 8.84 9.30
N GLY A 166 0.78 8.85 10.36
CA GLY A 166 -0.68 8.84 10.28
C GLY A 166 -1.27 9.90 9.38
N GLN A 167 -2.51 9.69 8.93
CA GLN A 167 -3.24 10.66 8.10
C GLN A 167 -2.63 10.92 6.71
N ALA A 168 -1.59 10.17 6.33
CA ALA A 168 -0.92 10.31 5.05
C ALA A 168 -1.89 10.15 3.86
N LEU A 169 -1.66 10.97 2.84
CA LEU A 169 -2.33 10.92 1.55
C LEU A 169 -1.34 10.54 0.45
N PHE A 170 -1.67 9.47 -0.27
CA PHE A 170 -0.95 9.02 -1.46
C PHE A 170 -1.92 9.01 -2.64
N ARG A 171 -1.67 9.82 -3.66
CA ARG A 171 -2.57 9.94 -4.81
C ARG A 171 -1.82 10.01 -6.13
N ASN A 172 -2.26 9.26 -7.14
CA ASN A 172 -1.72 9.30 -8.49
C ASN A 172 -0.20 9.04 -8.51
N LEU A 173 0.23 7.96 -7.87
CA LEU A 173 1.62 7.53 -7.90
C LEU A 173 1.76 6.49 -9.00
N THR A 174 2.77 6.60 -9.84
CA THR A 174 2.98 5.64 -10.93
C THR A 174 4.44 5.42 -11.19
N GLY A 175 4.86 4.26 -11.67
CA GLY A 175 6.26 4.09 -11.99
C GLY A 175 6.75 2.66 -12.04
N HIS A 176 8.03 2.55 -12.34
CA HIS A 176 8.79 1.33 -12.15
C HIS A 176 9.60 1.42 -10.85
N ILE A 177 9.39 0.41 -10.02
CA ILE A 177 10.10 0.13 -8.79
C ILE A 177 10.61 -1.31 -8.83
N HIS A 178 11.76 -1.58 -8.22
CA HIS A 178 12.38 -2.92 -8.21
C HIS A 178 11.95 -3.78 -7.04
N ASN A 179 11.87 -3.20 -5.83
CA ASN A 179 11.78 -3.95 -4.58
C ASN A 179 10.46 -3.72 -3.85
N VAL A 180 10.22 -2.55 -3.25
CA VAL A 180 8.94 -2.28 -2.56
C VAL A 180 8.32 -0.96 -3.00
N GLY A 181 7.04 -0.99 -3.39
CA GLY A 181 6.34 0.22 -3.84
C GLY A 181 6.09 1.16 -2.69
N MET A 182 5.38 0.66 -1.69
CA MET A 182 5.17 1.35 -0.43
C MET A 182 5.39 0.41 0.73
N HIS A 183 6.30 0.78 1.63
CA HIS A 183 6.51 0.12 2.91
C HIS A 183 5.96 0.99 4.04
N LEU A 184 4.84 0.61 4.62
CA LEU A 184 4.19 1.36 5.69
C LEU A 184 4.14 0.54 6.98
N SER A 185 4.83 1.02 8.00
CA SER A 185 4.76 0.48 9.36
C SER A 185 4.78 1.59 10.39
N GLY A 186 4.18 1.35 11.55
CA GLY A 186 4.09 2.29 12.66
C GLY A 186 3.04 3.37 12.45
N ILE A 187 2.11 3.17 11.50
CA ILE A 187 1.06 4.11 11.18
C ILE A 187 0.01 4.09 12.29
N ARG A 188 -0.19 5.24 12.94
CA ARG A 188 -1.36 5.51 13.79
C ARG A 188 -2.35 6.36 13.00
N ASP A 189 -3.65 6.17 13.18
CA ASP A 189 -4.69 6.80 12.36
C ASP A 189 -4.73 6.31 10.89
N ILE A 190 -5.68 6.88 10.13
CA ILE A 190 -6.09 6.40 8.80
C ILE A 190 -5.21 6.99 7.69
N VAL A 191 -4.61 6.14 6.86
CA VAL A 191 -3.94 6.52 5.61
C VAL A 191 -4.81 6.24 4.39
N ARG A 192 -4.63 7.04 3.33
CA ARG A 192 -5.40 6.96 2.08
C ARG A 192 -4.47 6.76 0.90
N VAL A 193 -4.68 5.68 0.14
CA VAL A 193 -3.93 5.32 -1.07
C VAL A 193 -4.90 5.26 -2.25
N GLU A 194 -4.79 6.19 -3.18
CA GLU A 194 -5.70 6.27 -4.33
C GLU A 194 -4.92 6.32 -5.64
N ASN A 195 -5.28 5.48 -6.60
CA ASN A 195 -4.72 5.51 -7.94
C ASN A 195 -3.18 5.36 -7.96
N VAL A 196 -2.67 4.32 -7.29
CA VAL A 196 -1.24 4.00 -7.20
C VAL A 196 -0.91 2.77 -8.04
N HIS A 197 -0.08 2.95 -9.08
CA HIS A 197 0.13 1.98 -10.15
C HIS A 197 1.60 1.61 -10.34
N TRP A 198 1.93 0.33 -10.17
CA TRP A 198 3.30 -0.18 -10.33
C TRP A 198 3.45 -0.94 -11.65
N PHE A 199 4.07 -0.29 -12.63
CA PHE A 199 4.32 -0.86 -13.95
C PHE A 199 5.70 -1.51 -14.04
N VAL A 200 5.95 -2.15 -15.17
CA VAL A 200 7.28 -2.66 -15.55
C VAL A 200 8.06 -1.57 -16.27
N GLY A 201 9.37 -1.52 -16.05
CA GLY A 201 10.31 -0.62 -16.69
C GLY A 201 11.68 -1.30 -16.73
N GLY A 202 12.73 -0.54 -17.06
CA GLY A 202 14.08 -1.11 -17.20
C GLY A 202 14.18 -2.18 -18.29
N SER A 203 15.24 -2.97 -18.26
CA SER A 203 15.47 -4.08 -19.19
C SER A 203 16.40 -5.14 -18.58
N PRO A 204 16.23 -6.43 -18.93
CA PRO A 204 15.11 -7.05 -19.66
C PRO A 204 13.85 -7.17 -18.80
N ILE A 205 12.68 -7.40 -19.39
CA ILE A 205 11.40 -7.54 -18.66
C ILE A 205 10.90 -9.00 -18.55
N ASP A 206 11.75 -9.95 -18.93
CA ASP A 206 11.45 -11.39 -18.93
C ASP A 206 11.64 -12.02 -17.53
N GLU A 207 11.61 -13.35 -17.45
CA GLU A 207 11.72 -14.12 -16.20
C GLU A 207 13.03 -13.90 -15.43
N THR A 208 14.08 -13.37 -16.07
CA THR A 208 15.35 -13.04 -15.42
C THR A 208 15.28 -11.75 -14.60
N ALA A 209 14.22 -10.95 -14.75
CA ALA A 209 14.04 -9.71 -14.04
C ALA A 209 13.79 -9.93 -12.54
N TYR A 210 14.65 -9.33 -11.71
CA TYR A 210 14.63 -9.37 -10.24
C TYR A 210 13.24 -9.08 -9.67
N TYR A 211 12.57 -8.04 -10.17
CA TYR A 211 11.30 -7.59 -9.63
C TYR A 211 10.20 -8.67 -9.73
N ARG A 212 10.28 -9.60 -10.70
CA ARG A 212 9.26 -10.65 -10.86
C ARG A 212 9.23 -11.60 -9.66
N ASN A 213 10.36 -11.82 -8.99
CA ASN A 213 10.46 -12.79 -7.90
C ASN A 213 10.63 -12.15 -6.52
N ASN A 214 10.77 -10.82 -6.47
CA ASN A 214 11.08 -10.09 -5.23
C ASN A 214 10.14 -8.91 -4.96
N ARG A 215 9.56 -8.29 -5.98
CA ARG A 215 8.83 -7.04 -5.81
C ARG A 215 7.53 -7.22 -5.03
N VAL A 216 7.33 -6.34 -4.04
CA VAL A 216 6.07 -6.20 -3.30
C VAL A 216 5.48 -4.83 -3.60
N GLY A 217 4.23 -4.78 -4.08
CA GLY A 217 3.56 -3.50 -4.36
C GLY A 217 3.36 -2.68 -3.09
N PHE A 218 2.72 -3.29 -2.09
CA PHE A 218 2.38 -2.67 -0.81
C PHE A 218 2.75 -3.61 0.32
N ARG A 219 3.74 -3.23 1.12
CA ARG A 219 4.21 -4.00 2.29
C ARG A 219 3.83 -3.26 3.55
N LEU A 220 3.08 -3.92 4.42
CA LEU A 220 2.48 -3.30 5.61
C LEU A 220 3.00 -4.00 6.87
N GLY A 221 3.54 -3.24 7.81
CA GLY A 221 3.74 -3.70 9.18
C GLY A 221 2.45 -3.54 9.99
N ASP A 222 2.49 -2.77 11.08
CA ASP A 222 1.29 -2.29 11.76
C ASP A 222 0.73 -1.01 11.11
N VAL A 223 -0.54 -1.07 10.75
CA VAL A 223 -1.31 0.09 10.26
C VAL A 223 -2.67 0.15 10.94
N ASP A 224 -2.99 1.28 11.57
CA ASP A 224 -4.26 1.47 12.25
C ASP A 224 -5.44 1.41 11.26
N GLY A 225 -5.47 2.33 10.29
CA GLY A 225 -6.40 2.27 9.16
C GLY A 225 -5.67 2.45 7.84
N PHE A 226 -5.84 1.52 6.91
CA PHE A 226 -5.33 1.61 5.54
C PHE A 226 -6.49 1.52 4.57
N ILE A 227 -6.74 2.60 3.80
CA ILE A 227 -7.81 2.62 2.80
C ILE A 227 -7.18 2.81 1.43
N MET A 228 -7.39 1.84 0.56
CA MET A 228 -6.83 1.76 -0.78
C MET A 228 -7.92 1.63 -1.82
N SER A 229 -7.83 2.40 -2.91
CA SER A 229 -8.69 2.19 -4.08
C SER A 229 -7.99 2.45 -5.41
N LYS A 230 -8.47 1.77 -6.47
CA LYS A 230 -8.04 2.00 -7.87
C LYS A 230 -6.54 1.78 -8.10
N CYS A 231 -5.94 0.86 -7.37
CA CYS A 231 -4.51 0.58 -7.46
C CYS A 231 -4.21 -0.58 -8.42
N PHE A 232 -2.99 -0.59 -8.95
CA PHE A 232 -2.58 -1.52 -10.00
C PHE A 232 -1.14 -2.01 -9.78
N ILE A 233 -0.88 -3.26 -10.16
CA ILE A 233 0.48 -3.78 -10.34
C ILE A 233 0.52 -4.77 -11.51
N ILE A 234 1.63 -4.80 -12.24
CA ILE A 234 1.91 -5.84 -13.24
C ILE A 234 3.32 -6.39 -13.11
N GLY A 235 3.47 -7.72 -13.06
CA GLY A 235 4.76 -8.39 -13.07
C GLY A 235 5.46 -8.24 -11.72
N ALA A 236 5.00 -8.92 -10.68
CA ALA A 236 5.59 -8.79 -9.34
C ALA A 236 5.56 -10.12 -8.58
N LYS A 237 6.23 -10.16 -7.43
CA LYS A 237 6.04 -11.27 -6.51
C LYS A 237 4.69 -11.17 -5.84
N THR A 238 4.43 -10.07 -5.14
CA THR A 238 3.25 -9.91 -4.31
C THR A 238 2.60 -8.54 -4.54
N PHE A 239 1.28 -8.46 -4.68
CA PHE A 239 0.60 -7.16 -4.70
C PHE A 239 0.60 -6.52 -3.31
N LEU A 240 0.00 -7.17 -2.31
CA LEU A 240 -0.03 -6.69 -0.93
C LEU A 240 0.43 -7.76 0.06
N HIS A 241 1.37 -7.40 0.94
CA HIS A 241 1.87 -8.25 2.01
C HIS A 241 1.78 -7.55 3.36
N GLN A 242 0.86 -7.99 4.20
CA GLN A 242 0.80 -7.58 5.60
C GLN A 242 1.66 -8.52 6.45
N LEU A 243 2.68 -7.97 7.08
CA LEU A 243 3.76 -8.65 7.79
C LEU A 243 3.37 -9.04 9.20
N PRO A 244 3.97 -10.09 9.79
CA PRO A 244 3.69 -10.50 11.16
C PRO A 244 4.25 -9.56 12.22
N HIS A 245 5.23 -8.73 11.85
CA HIS A 245 5.91 -7.81 12.76
C HIS A 245 5.95 -6.41 12.18
N LYS A 246 5.93 -5.42 13.07
CA LYS A 246 6.14 -4.02 12.73
C LYS A 246 7.61 -3.64 12.76
N ASP A 247 7.94 -2.55 12.09
CA ASP A 247 9.23 -1.89 12.20
C ASP A 247 9.38 -1.20 13.56
N THR A 248 10.56 -1.36 14.15
CA THR A 248 10.95 -0.78 15.43
C THR A 248 12.28 -0.07 15.27
N THR A 249 12.48 1.02 16.01
CA THR A 249 13.71 1.83 15.92
C THR A 249 14.97 1.03 16.30
N ASP A 250 14.83 0.02 17.16
CA ASP A 250 15.91 -0.85 17.62
C ASP A 250 15.99 -2.19 16.87
N GLY A 251 15.11 -2.44 15.89
CA GLY A 251 15.04 -3.70 15.15
C GLY A 251 14.45 -4.87 15.96
N SER A 252 13.91 -4.63 17.16
CA SER A 252 13.20 -5.65 17.93
C SER A 252 11.97 -6.16 17.18
N LYS A 253 11.74 -7.49 17.24
CA LYS A 253 10.53 -8.09 16.65
C LYS A 253 9.34 -7.85 17.56
N GLN A 254 8.44 -6.98 17.14
CA GLN A 254 7.18 -6.73 17.83
C GLN A 254 6.02 -7.10 16.89
N PRO A 255 4.97 -7.79 17.36
CA PRO A 255 3.84 -8.15 16.51
C PRO A 255 3.23 -6.94 15.80
N ALA A 256 2.88 -7.12 14.53
CA ALA A 256 2.07 -6.15 13.80
C ALA A 256 0.61 -6.30 14.23
N HIS A 257 -0.02 -5.15 14.51
CA HIS A 257 -1.43 -5.06 14.86
C HIS A 257 -2.09 -4.05 13.94
N SER A 258 -2.67 -4.55 12.85
CA SER A 258 -3.35 -3.71 11.87
C SER A 258 -4.86 -3.75 12.10
N LEU A 259 -5.51 -2.63 12.43
CA LEU A 259 -6.93 -2.70 12.80
C LEU A 259 -7.80 -2.97 11.58
N ASN A 260 -7.61 -2.21 10.49
CA ASN A 260 -8.32 -2.47 9.24
C ASN A 260 -7.52 -2.08 8.00
N ILE A 261 -7.53 -2.99 7.01
CA ILE A 261 -6.96 -2.81 5.68
C ILE A 261 -8.09 -2.97 4.66
N HIS A 262 -8.52 -1.87 4.07
CA HIS A 262 -9.60 -1.84 3.08
C HIS A 262 -8.99 -1.64 1.69
N VAL A 263 -9.25 -2.58 0.79
CA VAL A 263 -8.80 -2.55 -0.61
C VAL A 263 -10.01 -2.68 -1.53
N ASP A 264 -10.19 -1.71 -2.41
CA ASP A 264 -11.31 -1.65 -3.36
C ASP A 264 -10.83 -1.36 -4.80
N GLN A 265 -11.55 -1.86 -5.80
CA GLN A 265 -11.35 -1.53 -7.22
C GLN A 265 -9.91 -1.71 -7.72
N CYS A 266 -9.20 -2.73 -7.25
CA CYS A 266 -7.81 -2.96 -7.65
C CYS A 266 -7.69 -3.94 -8.83
N TRP A 267 -6.63 -3.77 -9.61
CA TRP A 267 -6.33 -4.63 -10.76
C TRP A 267 -4.90 -5.15 -10.69
N ILE A 268 -4.77 -6.46 -10.51
CA ILE A 268 -3.50 -7.11 -10.17
C ILE A 268 -3.16 -8.09 -11.27
N GLU A 269 -2.03 -7.88 -11.95
CA GLU A 269 -1.62 -8.70 -13.10
C GLU A 269 -0.25 -9.34 -12.92
N ASP A 270 -0.12 -10.57 -13.44
CA ASP A 270 1.16 -11.23 -13.61
C ASP A 270 1.96 -11.31 -12.28
N VAL A 271 1.25 -11.63 -11.20
CA VAL A 271 1.83 -11.77 -9.85
C VAL A 271 2.03 -13.23 -9.46
N GLU A 272 3.00 -13.50 -8.57
CA GLU A 272 3.05 -14.81 -7.90
C GLU A 272 1.96 -14.91 -6.82
N ASN A 273 1.75 -13.83 -6.07
CA ASN A 273 0.81 -13.75 -4.96
C ASN A 273 -0.04 -12.47 -5.09
N GLY A 274 -1.37 -12.58 -4.99
CA GLY A 274 -2.22 -11.39 -4.86
C GLY A 274 -2.03 -10.78 -3.47
N PHE A 275 -2.61 -11.41 -2.46
CA PHE A 275 -2.58 -10.92 -1.09
C PHE A 275 -1.97 -11.94 -0.14
N ILE A 276 -1.15 -11.46 0.79
CA ILE A 276 -0.63 -12.25 1.92
C ILE A 276 -0.91 -11.48 3.21
N PHE A 277 -1.63 -12.11 4.14
CA PHE A 277 -1.87 -11.58 5.48
C PHE A 277 -1.24 -12.48 6.54
N GLU A 278 -0.37 -11.89 7.35
CA GLU A 278 0.34 -12.53 8.47
C GLU A 278 0.29 -11.67 9.72
N GLY A 279 0.41 -12.23 10.92
CA GLY A 279 0.27 -11.40 12.14
C GLY A 279 -1.19 -11.06 12.44
N THR A 280 -1.44 -9.95 13.11
CA THR A 280 -2.79 -9.59 13.55
C THR A 280 -3.40 -8.53 12.64
N SER A 281 -4.46 -8.86 11.90
CA SER A 281 -5.09 -7.93 10.96
C SER A 281 -6.61 -8.07 10.80
N GLY A 282 -7.30 -6.96 10.60
CA GLY A 282 -8.61 -6.92 9.94
C GLY A 282 -8.47 -6.45 8.49
N PHE A 283 -9.28 -6.97 7.57
CA PHE A 283 -9.22 -6.55 6.18
C PHE A 283 -10.52 -6.73 5.40
N VAL A 284 -10.68 -5.92 4.36
CA VAL A 284 -11.72 -6.05 3.33
C VAL A 284 -11.03 -5.98 1.98
N ILE A 285 -11.25 -7.00 1.15
CA ILE A 285 -10.93 -6.98 -0.27
C ILE A 285 -12.25 -6.97 -1.01
N GLU A 286 -12.48 -5.95 -1.83
CA GLU A 286 -13.69 -5.82 -2.63
C GLU A 286 -13.39 -5.40 -4.08
N SER A 287 -14.29 -5.79 -5.00
CA SER A 287 -14.29 -5.37 -6.41
C SER A 287 -12.93 -5.48 -7.11
N THR A 288 -12.15 -6.51 -6.81
CA THR A 288 -10.74 -6.62 -7.19
C THR A 288 -10.51 -7.79 -8.15
N ASN A 289 -9.65 -7.58 -9.16
CA ASN A 289 -9.24 -8.63 -10.11
C ASN A 289 -7.79 -9.04 -9.85
N ILE A 290 -7.54 -10.35 -9.83
CA ILE A 290 -6.23 -10.95 -9.55
C ILE A 290 -5.89 -11.97 -10.65
N LEU A 291 -4.87 -11.66 -11.44
CA LEU A 291 -4.29 -12.60 -12.42
C LEU A 291 -2.98 -13.15 -11.87
N VAL A 292 -3.00 -14.44 -11.57
CA VAL A 292 -1.94 -15.16 -10.85
C VAL A 292 -1.14 -16.03 -11.83
N ARG A 293 0.19 -16.02 -11.68
CA ARG A 293 1.10 -16.87 -12.46
C ARG A 293 1.01 -18.32 -12.02
N LYS A 294 1.55 -19.22 -12.85
CA LYS A 294 1.62 -20.67 -12.61
C LYS A 294 2.07 -21.00 -11.18
N GLY A 295 1.26 -21.79 -10.46
CA GLY A 295 1.56 -22.26 -9.10
C GLY A 295 1.46 -21.18 -7.99
N GLY A 296 1.11 -19.95 -8.37
CA GLY A 296 0.94 -18.83 -7.47
C GLY A 296 -0.29 -18.96 -6.56
N MET A 297 -0.54 -17.88 -5.82
CA MET A 297 -1.60 -17.76 -4.84
C MET A 297 -2.46 -16.51 -5.09
N GLY A 298 -3.78 -16.65 -5.09
CA GLY A 298 -4.68 -15.49 -5.11
C GLY A 298 -4.63 -14.74 -3.79
N VAL A 299 -5.14 -15.36 -2.71
CA VAL A 299 -5.17 -14.79 -1.37
C VAL A 299 -4.73 -15.82 -0.34
N LYS A 300 -3.67 -15.51 0.40
CA LYS A 300 -3.23 -16.28 1.57
C LYS A 300 -3.52 -15.52 2.85
N VAL A 301 -4.30 -16.15 3.73
CA VAL A 301 -4.51 -15.71 5.10
C VAL A 301 -3.83 -16.74 6.01
N ASP A 302 -2.68 -16.36 6.59
CA ASP A 302 -1.94 -17.13 7.61
C ASP A 302 -1.65 -16.19 8.79
N ALA A 303 -2.75 -15.66 9.33
CA ALA A 303 -2.74 -14.61 10.34
C ALA A 303 -2.57 -15.18 11.75
N ASP A 304 -1.88 -14.46 12.62
CA ASP A 304 -1.87 -14.77 14.05
C ASP A 304 -3.29 -14.65 14.63
N ASN A 305 -4.02 -13.58 14.26
CA ASN A 305 -5.42 -13.34 14.62
C ASN A 305 -6.12 -12.48 13.55
N LEU A 306 -7.45 -12.58 13.47
CA LEU A 306 -8.28 -11.66 12.67
C LEU A 306 -9.08 -10.73 13.58
N PHE A 307 -9.09 -9.43 13.25
CA PHE A 307 -9.86 -8.38 13.96
C PHE A 307 -10.87 -7.71 13.02
N TYR A 308 -11.87 -7.02 13.59
CA TYR A 308 -12.82 -6.12 12.89
C TYR A 308 -13.45 -6.67 11.58
N ASN A 309 -13.61 -8.00 11.49
CA ASN A 309 -13.99 -8.79 10.31
C ASN A 309 -12.88 -8.86 9.24
N ALA A 310 -12.67 -10.07 8.72
CA ALA A 310 -11.95 -10.29 7.47
C ALA A 310 -12.97 -10.65 6.39
N VAL A 311 -12.97 -9.92 5.27
CA VAL A 311 -13.93 -10.09 4.18
C VAL A 311 -13.20 -10.10 2.84
N ILE A 312 -13.55 -11.06 1.99
CA ILE A 312 -13.19 -11.09 0.58
C ILE A 312 -14.51 -11.15 -0.17
N THR A 313 -14.79 -10.12 -0.98
CA THR A 313 -16.04 -10.05 -1.74
C THR A 313 -15.85 -9.48 -3.14
N GLY A 314 -16.71 -9.86 -4.09
CA GLY A 314 -16.67 -9.34 -5.46
C GLY A 314 -15.31 -9.49 -6.14
N THR A 315 -14.51 -10.48 -5.73
CA THR A 315 -13.12 -10.64 -6.11
C THR A 315 -12.98 -11.77 -7.13
N GLN A 316 -12.28 -11.51 -8.23
CA GLN A 316 -12.02 -12.51 -9.27
C GLN A 316 -10.55 -12.92 -9.24
N ILE A 317 -10.29 -14.22 -9.13
CA ILE A 317 -8.96 -14.80 -9.09
C ILE A 317 -8.85 -15.75 -10.28
N ARG A 318 -7.94 -15.45 -11.21
CA ARG A 318 -7.78 -16.19 -12.45
C ARG A 318 -6.32 -16.51 -12.72
N PRO A 319 -6.02 -17.66 -13.33
CA PRO A 319 -4.70 -17.92 -13.89
C PRO A 319 -4.55 -17.25 -15.26
N PHE A 320 -3.33 -17.32 -15.82
CA PHE A 320 -3.14 -17.14 -17.26
C PHE A 320 -3.43 -18.42 -18.06
N ALA A 321 -2.98 -19.58 -17.56
CA ALA A 321 -3.11 -20.85 -18.26
C ALA A 321 -3.05 -22.06 -17.32
N ASP A 322 -2.08 -22.07 -16.40
CA ASP A 322 -1.88 -23.18 -15.47
C ASP A 322 -2.70 -23.04 -14.19
N PRO A 323 -3.02 -24.15 -13.50
CA PRO A 323 -3.67 -24.12 -12.21
C PRO A 323 -2.96 -23.24 -11.16
N ILE A 324 -3.76 -22.63 -10.30
CA ILE A 324 -3.32 -21.74 -9.22
C ILE A 324 -3.93 -22.17 -7.89
N ARG A 325 -3.39 -21.67 -6.79
CA ARG A 325 -4.09 -21.73 -5.50
C ARG A 325 -4.95 -20.49 -5.37
N GLY A 326 -6.25 -20.67 -5.12
CA GLY A 326 -7.19 -19.55 -5.05
C GLY A 326 -7.10 -18.80 -3.72
N ILE A 327 -7.85 -19.26 -2.72
CA ILE A 327 -7.91 -18.68 -1.38
C ILE A 327 -7.50 -19.73 -0.35
N GLU A 328 -6.49 -19.43 0.47
CA GLU A 328 -6.11 -20.26 1.62
C GLU A 328 -6.38 -19.53 2.93
N PHE A 329 -7.00 -20.22 3.88
CA PHE A 329 -7.28 -19.69 5.21
C PHE A 329 -6.69 -20.56 6.31
N ALA A 330 -5.92 -19.91 7.19
CA ALA A 330 -5.39 -20.41 8.44
C ALA A 330 -5.35 -19.26 9.46
N VAL A 331 -5.51 -19.60 10.74
CA VAL A 331 -5.17 -18.70 11.85
C VAL A 331 -4.30 -19.43 12.86
N ARG A 332 -3.28 -18.76 13.41
CA ARG A 332 -2.35 -19.41 14.34
C ARG A 332 -2.87 -19.42 15.78
N ASN A 333 -3.64 -18.41 16.17
CA ASN A 333 -4.29 -18.34 17.47
C ASN A 333 -5.82 -18.32 17.30
N PRO A 334 -6.51 -19.47 17.38
CA PRO A 334 -7.96 -19.53 17.31
C PRO A 334 -8.62 -18.69 18.42
N HIS A 335 -9.32 -17.62 18.03
CA HIS A 335 -10.07 -16.75 18.95
C HIS A 335 -11.53 -16.62 18.46
N PRO A 336 -12.53 -16.47 19.35
CA PRO A 336 -13.94 -16.26 18.96
C PRO A 336 -14.21 -15.04 18.05
N ARG A 337 -13.22 -14.15 17.91
CA ARG A 337 -13.30 -12.95 17.06
C ARG A 337 -12.73 -13.18 15.66
N ASN A 338 -11.94 -14.24 15.48
CA ASN A 338 -11.45 -14.59 14.16
C ASN A 338 -12.66 -14.95 13.32
N ARG A 339 -12.82 -14.28 12.18
CA ARG A 339 -13.89 -14.58 11.23
C ARG A 339 -13.44 -14.16 9.85
N LEU A 340 -13.47 -15.10 8.91
CA LEU A 340 -13.30 -14.84 7.49
C LEU A 340 -14.64 -15.04 6.79
N SER A 341 -15.08 -14.06 6.00
CA SER A 341 -16.19 -14.20 5.06
C SER A 341 -15.66 -14.13 3.63
N VAL A 342 -16.05 -15.09 2.79
CA VAL A 342 -15.76 -15.09 1.36
C VAL A 342 -17.09 -15.17 0.61
N ALA A 343 -17.43 -14.11 -0.10
CA ALA A 343 -18.74 -13.96 -0.73
C ALA A 343 -18.66 -13.39 -2.14
N ASP A 344 -19.52 -13.80 -3.06
CA ASP A 344 -19.59 -13.21 -4.41
C ASP A 344 -18.24 -13.21 -5.16
N CYS A 345 -17.38 -14.19 -4.86
CA CYS A 345 -16.06 -14.30 -5.48
C CYS A 345 -16.06 -15.33 -6.61
N GLN A 346 -15.13 -15.16 -7.54
CA GLN A 346 -14.85 -16.14 -8.59
C GLN A 346 -13.41 -16.61 -8.48
N VAL A 347 -13.20 -17.92 -8.52
CA VAL A 347 -11.87 -18.50 -8.66
C VAL A 347 -11.90 -19.48 -9.82
N ASP A 348 -11.04 -19.25 -10.80
CA ASP A 348 -10.92 -20.10 -11.98
C ASP A 348 -9.69 -21.00 -11.88
N LEU A 349 -9.80 -22.23 -12.40
CA LEU A 349 -8.76 -23.26 -12.44
C LEU A 349 -8.01 -23.48 -11.10
N GLY A 350 -8.74 -23.44 -9.98
CA GLY A 350 -8.17 -23.54 -8.65
C GLY A 350 -7.73 -24.96 -8.27
N ALA A 351 -6.57 -25.09 -7.62
CA ALA A 351 -5.98 -26.35 -7.18
C ALA A 351 -5.57 -26.33 -5.69
N PRO A 352 -6.52 -26.22 -4.73
CA PRO A 352 -7.96 -26.00 -4.90
C PRO A 352 -8.32 -24.51 -5.08
N ALA A 353 -9.59 -24.22 -5.39
CA ALA A 353 -10.09 -22.85 -5.45
C ALA A 353 -10.19 -22.22 -4.05
N LEU A 354 -10.60 -22.99 -3.04
CA LEU A 354 -10.55 -22.59 -1.65
C LEU A 354 -10.03 -23.72 -0.76
N ARG A 355 -9.16 -23.38 0.20
CA ARG A 355 -8.64 -24.30 1.21
C ARG A 355 -8.84 -23.76 2.61
N LEU A 356 -9.52 -24.54 3.45
CA LEU A 356 -9.56 -24.35 4.89
C LEU A 356 -8.49 -25.27 5.51
N SER A 357 -7.44 -24.66 6.08
CA SER A 357 -6.31 -25.36 6.70
C SER A 357 -6.71 -25.96 8.06
N PRO A 358 -5.87 -26.82 8.68
CA PRO A 358 -6.20 -27.46 9.97
C PRO A 358 -6.51 -26.50 11.11
N THR A 359 -6.01 -25.26 11.04
CA THR A 359 -6.24 -24.24 12.06
C THR A 359 -7.31 -23.23 11.66
N ALA A 360 -7.96 -23.41 10.52
CA ALA A 360 -9.05 -22.55 10.07
C ALA A 360 -10.24 -22.67 11.02
N VAL A 361 -10.75 -21.53 11.47
CA VAL A 361 -11.93 -21.46 12.33
C VAL A 361 -12.81 -20.27 11.95
N ARG A 362 -14.14 -20.42 12.05
CA ARG A 362 -15.11 -19.31 11.78
C ARG A 362 -15.03 -18.78 10.35
N ALA A 363 -15.06 -19.68 9.38
CA ALA A 363 -15.16 -19.33 7.96
C ALA A 363 -16.64 -19.31 7.51
N ASN A 364 -17.02 -18.30 6.73
CA ASN A 364 -18.33 -18.20 6.09
C ASN A 364 -18.15 -18.04 4.57
N ILE A 365 -18.42 -19.09 3.81
CA ILE A 365 -18.13 -19.19 2.38
C ILE A 365 -19.46 -19.32 1.63
N HIS A 366 -19.90 -18.26 0.94
CA HIS A 366 -21.21 -18.30 0.29
C HIS A 366 -21.32 -17.52 -1.01
N ASP A 367 -22.26 -17.92 -1.86
CA ASP A 367 -22.58 -17.22 -3.11
C ASP A 367 -21.34 -17.04 -4.04
N ASN A 368 -20.37 -17.95 -3.97
CA ASN A 368 -19.19 -17.93 -4.81
C ASN A 368 -19.33 -18.83 -6.04
N HIS A 369 -18.54 -18.57 -7.07
CA HIS A 369 -18.36 -19.47 -8.21
C HIS A 369 -16.91 -19.98 -8.25
N PHE A 370 -16.72 -21.26 -7.96
CA PHE A 370 -15.40 -21.88 -7.92
C PHE A 370 -15.26 -22.98 -8.96
N VAL A 371 -14.29 -22.80 -9.86
CA VAL A 371 -13.89 -23.77 -10.88
C VAL A 371 -12.56 -24.39 -10.45
N SER A 372 -12.51 -25.72 -10.31
CA SER A 372 -11.28 -26.40 -9.90
C SER A 372 -10.40 -26.80 -11.09
N ALA A 373 -9.14 -27.13 -10.86
CA ALA A 373 -8.29 -27.87 -11.80
C ALA A 373 -8.69 -29.36 -11.87
N VAL A 374 -8.33 -30.06 -12.94
CA VAL A 374 -8.74 -31.48 -13.14
C VAL A 374 -8.19 -32.33 -11.99
N GLY A 375 -9.04 -33.20 -11.42
CA GLY A 375 -8.69 -34.05 -10.27
C GLY A 375 -8.52 -33.32 -8.93
N MET A 376 -8.77 -32.02 -8.88
CA MET A 376 -8.71 -31.23 -7.64
C MET A 376 -10.11 -30.86 -7.16
N PRO A 377 -10.33 -30.78 -5.84
CA PRO A 377 -11.60 -30.28 -5.33
C PRO A 377 -11.72 -28.77 -5.53
N ALA A 378 -12.95 -28.26 -5.66
CA ALA A 378 -13.15 -26.81 -5.65
C ALA A 378 -12.91 -26.25 -4.24
N ILE A 379 -13.48 -26.90 -3.21
CA ILE A 379 -13.23 -26.58 -1.81
C ILE A 379 -12.57 -27.77 -1.12
N LEU A 380 -11.38 -27.55 -0.56
CA LEU A 380 -10.69 -28.48 0.34
C LEU A 380 -10.85 -28.03 1.78
N ILE A 381 -11.32 -28.93 2.65
CA ILE A 381 -11.41 -28.70 4.09
C ILE A 381 -10.53 -29.75 4.77
N GLU A 382 -9.46 -29.30 5.40
CA GLU A 382 -8.47 -30.18 6.01
C GLU A 382 -8.88 -30.59 7.43
N GLU A 383 -8.37 -31.74 7.87
CA GLU A 383 -8.58 -32.24 9.22
C GLU A 383 -8.11 -31.19 10.25
N GLY A 384 -8.97 -30.87 11.21
CA GLY A 384 -8.74 -29.84 12.23
C GLY A 384 -9.54 -28.55 12.03
N ALA A 385 -9.93 -28.23 10.79
CA ALA A 385 -10.79 -27.08 10.52
C ALA A 385 -12.13 -27.20 11.25
N ASP A 386 -12.64 -26.09 11.81
CA ASP A 386 -13.83 -26.12 12.68
C ASP A 386 -14.67 -24.83 12.57
N LEU A 387 -15.94 -24.92 12.97
CA LEU A 387 -16.90 -23.80 13.01
C LEU A 387 -16.97 -23.05 11.67
N PHE A 388 -17.44 -23.69 10.60
CA PHE A 388 -17.56 -23.07 9.28
C PHE A 388 -18.92 -23.29 8.62
N THR A 389 -19.29 -22.36 7.74
CA THR A 389 -20.51 -22.41 6.93
C THR A 389 -20.13 -22.31 5.46
N ILE A 390 -20.63 -23.23 4.63
CA ILE A 390 -20.41 -23.27 3.18
C ILE A 390 -21.76 -23.40 2.49
N THR A 391 -22.26 -22.31 1.90
CA THR A 391 -23.65 -22.26 1.41
C THR A 391 -23.83 -21.57 0.07
N ASN A 392 -24.75 -22.04 -0.76
CA ASN A 392 -25.18 -21.37 -2.00
C ASN A 392 -24.04 -21.08 -3.01
N ASN A 393 -22.95 -21.85 -2.97
CA ASN A 393 -21.88 -21.72 -3.95
C ASN A 393 -22.22 -22.51 -5.22
N ILE A 394 -21.73 -22.04 -6.37
CA ILE A 394 -21.69 -22.78 -7.64
C ILE A 394 -20.29 -23.37 -7.78
N LEU A 395 -20.21 -24.70 -7.88
CA LEU A 395 -18.94 -25.43 -7.87
C LEU A 395 -18.79 -26.24 -9.17
N ALA A 396 -17.86 -25.87 -10.03
CA ALA A 396 -17.51 -26.61 -11.23
C ALA A 396 -16.28 -27.50 -10.97
N SER A 397 -16.53 -28.74 -10.55
CA SER A 397 -15.49 -29.71 -10.15
C SER A 397 -16.04 -31.14 -10.17
N GLU A 398 -15.18 -32.12 -10.46
CA GLU A 398 -15.49 -33.55 -10.30
C GLU A 398 -15.70 -33.93 -8.82
N GLU A 399 -15.02 -33.22 -7.92
CA GLU A 399 -15.18 -33.32 -6.48
C GLU A 399 -15.48 -31.92 -5.92
N PRO A 400 -16.76 -31.51 -5.82
CA PRO A 400 -17.11 -30.14 -5.45
C PRO A 400 -16.53 -29.72 -4.09
N ILE A 401 -16.68 -30.58 -3.07
CA ILE A 401 -16.18 -30.33 -1.72
C ILE A 401 -15.52 -31.61 -1.22
N ARG A 402 -14.22 -31.53 -0.89
CA ARG A 402 -13.49 -32.56 -0.17
C ARG A 402 -13.40 -32.17 1.30
N ASP A 403 -14.18 -32.84 2.14
CA ASP A 403 -14.23 -32.59 3.59
C ASP A 403 -13.52 -33.70 4.37
N LEU A 404 -12.35 -33.37 4.92
CA LEU A 404 -11.53 -34.29 5.72
C LEU A 404 -11.79 -34.12 7.23
N THR A 405 -12.78 -33.34 7.63
CA THR A 405 -13.08 -33.10 9.05
C THR A 405 -13.91 -34.25 9.65
N GLY A 406 -13.61 -34.59 10.90
CA GLY A 406 -14.36 -35.60 11.65
C GLY A 406 -15.78 -35.15 12.04
N PRO A 407 -16.60 -36.05 12.61
CA PRO A 407 -17.98 -35.76 13.00
C PRO A 407 -18.11 -34.72 14.13
N ALA A 408 -17.02 -34.44 14.86
CA ALA A 408 -16.99 -33.43 15.91
C ALA A 408 -16.87 -31.99 15.37
N ALA A 409 -16.51 -31.80 14.09
CA ALA A 409 -16.41 -30.48 13.49
C ALA A 409 -17.78 -29.81 13.40
N ARG A 410 -17.86 -28.57 13.88
CA ARG A 410 -19.05 -27.73 13.81
C ARG A 410 -19.12 -27.15 12.41
N LYS A 411 -20.03 -27.66 11.59
CA LYS A 411 -20.14 -27.25 10.18
C LYS A 411 -21.56 -27.19 9.68
N THR A 412 -21.78 -26.31 8.72
CA THR A 412 -23.01 -26.27 7.90
C THR A 412 -22.61 -26.23 6.44
N ILE A 413 -23.02 -27.24 5.67
CA ILE A 413 -22.77 -27.34 4.24
C ILE A 413 -24.10 -27.62 3.55
N THR A 414 -24.70 -26.61 2.91
CA THR A 414 -26.05 -26.71 2.34
C THR A 414 -26.23 -25.80 1.12
N GLY A 415 -27.15 -26.12 0.21
CA GLY A 415 -27.51 -25.23 -0.91
C GLY A 415 -26.45 -25.03 -2.00
N ASN A 416 -25.31 -25.72 -1.93
CA ASN A 416 -24.28 -25.64 -2.97
C ASN A 416 -24.72 -26.41 -4.22
N LEU A 417 -24.56 -25.79 -5.39
CA LEU A 417 -24.86 -26.38 -6.70
C LEU A 417 -23.57 -26.85 -7.36
N THR A 418 -23.67 -27.92 -8.14
CA THR A 418 -22.55 -28.43 -8.95
C THR A 418 -22.88 -28.22 -10.41
N GLU A 419 -21.95 -27.60 -11.15
CA GLU A 419 -22.02 -27.50 -12.60
C GLU A 419 -21.06 -28.52 -13.23
N GLY A 420 -21.46 -29.10 -14.36
CA GLY A 420 -20.60 -30.00 -15.12
C GLY A 420 -19.39 -29.24 -15.64
N ARG A 421 -18.22 -29.89 -15.59
CA ARG A 421 -16.97 -29.33 -16.08
C ARG A 421 -16.83 -29.46 -17.60
#